data_AF-A0ABD6BWW8-F1
#
_entry.id   AF-A0ABD6BWW8-F1
#
_cell.length_a   1.000
_cell.length_b   1.000
_cell.length_c   1.000
_cell.angle_alpha   90.00
_cell.angle_beta   90.00
_cell.angle_gamma   90.00
#
_symmetry.space_group_name_H-M   'P 1'
#
loop_
_entity.id
_entity.type
_entity.pdbx_description
1 polymer ?
#
loop_
_entity_poly.entity_id
_entity_poly.type
_entity_poly.pdbx_seq_one_letter_code
_entity_poly.pdbx_strand_id
1 'polypeptide(L)'
;MAESSVELPANEEIKQLSHDIVREGNQYAVPLIRDFYTFLAALDEEAYTGLADLDVKDAQSEMPPRAWRDCLSILQKQGIVEKSRGTTTKYRLDSE
;
A
#
# COMPACT_ATOMS: atom_id res chain seq x y z
N MET A 1 13.96 -23.01 -15.78
CA MET A 1 13.52 -22.22 -14.62
C MET A 1 12.66 -21.12 -15.19
N ALA A 2 11.34 -21.18 -14.99
CA ALA A 2 10.44 -20.18 -15.56
C ALA A 2 10.58 -18.91 -14.71
N GLU A 3 11.19 -17.88 -15.29
CA GLU A 3 11.12 -16.52 -14.76
C GLU A 3 9.65 -16.12 -14.77
N SER A 4 9.01 -16.08 -13.59
CA SER A 4 7.68 -15.51 -13.44
C SER A 4 7.80 -13.99 -13.61
N SER A 5 7.95 -13.55 -14.85
CA SER A 5 7.80 -12.14 -15.21
C SER A 5 6.34 -11.79 -14.98
N VAL A 6 6.06 -11.08 -13.89
CA VAL A 6 4.76 -10.46 -13.66
C VAL A 6 4.65 -9.33 -14.69
N GLU A 7 3.90 -9.56 -15.77
CA GLU A 7 3.51 -8.51 -16.70
C GLU A 7 2.60 -7.53 -15.97
N LEU A 8 3.20 -6.52 -15.34
CA LEU A 8 2.46 -5.36 -14.86
C LEU A 8 1.81 -4.69 -16.08
N PRO A 9 0.53 -4.26 -16.00
CA PRO A 9 -0.11 -3.56 -17.09
C PRO A 9 0.78 -2.39 -17.50
N ALA A 10 1.17 -2.38 -18.77
CA ALA A 10 2.21 -1.53 -19.35
C ALA A 10 1.79 -0.04 -19.39
N ASN A 11 1.65 0.58 -18.22
CA ASN A 11 1.64 2.02 -18.11
C ASN A 11 3.11 2.48 -18.18
N GLU A 12 3.47 3.17 -19.27
CA GLU A 12 4.82 3.71 -19.47
C GLU A 12 5.23 4.65 -18.33
N GLU A 13 4.29 5.33 -17.66
CA GLU A 13 4.57 6.13 -16.47
C GLU A 13 5.07 5.27 -15.31
N ILE A 14 4.49 4.08 -15.09
CA ILE A 14 4.92 3.16 -14.02
C ILE A 14 6.30 2.58 -14.32
N LYS A 15 6.59 2.27 -15.59
CA LYS A 15 7.92 1.81 -16.02
C LYS A 15 8.97 2.89 -15.82
N GLN A 16 8.67 4.12 -16.22
CA GLN A 16 9.57 5.26 -16.07
C GLN A 16 9.83 5.55 -14.59
N LEU A 17 8.77 5.55 -13.77
CA LEU A 17 8.89 5.71 -12.31
C LEU A 17 9.77 4.62 -11.69
N SER A 18 9.55 3.36 -12.07
CA SER A 18 10.34 2.21 -11.59
C SER A 18 11.80 2.32 -12.01
N HIS A 19 12.05 2.73 -13.25
CA HIS A 19 13.39 2.96 -13.76
C HIS A 19 14.10 4.10 -13.03
N ASP A 20 13.40 5.22 -12.77
CA ASP A 20 13.95 6.37 -12.08
C ASP A 20 14.27 6.07 -10.60
N ILE A 21 13.40 5.30 -9.92
CA ILE A 21 13.62 4.80 -8.56
C ILE A 21 14.91 3.97 -8.47
N VAL A 22 15.13 3.06 -9.42
CA VAL A 22 16.31 2.19 -9.45
C VAL A 22 17.56 2.97 -9.85
N ARG A 23 17.46 3.88 -10.83
CA ARG A 23 18.60 4.63 -11.38
C ARG A 23 19.18 5.64 -10.40
N GLU A 24 18.35 6.28 -9.58
CA GLU A 24 18.81 7.28 -8.61
C GLU A 24 19.46 6.67 -7.35
N GLY A 25 19.53 5.33 -7.25
CA GLY A 25 20.05 4.67 -6.06
C GLY A 25 19.22 5.05 -4.82
N ASN A 26 17.93 5.30 -5.00
CA ASN A 26 17.03 5.74 -3.95
C ASN A 26 16.72 4.55 -3.03
N GLN A 27 17.68 4.26 -2.15
CA GLN A 27 17.64 3.17 -1.18
C GLN A 27 16.41 3.21 -0.26
N TYR A 28 15.70 4.34 -0.21
CA TYR A 28 14.50 4.55 0.59
C TYR A 28 13.21 4.19 -0.15
N ALA A 29 13.22 4.22 -1.48
CA ALA A 29 12.03 3.99 -2.30
C ALA A 29 11.61 2.52 -2.32
N VAL A 30 12.56 1.57 -2.42
CA VAL A 30 12.24 0.14 -2.43
C VAL A 30 11.61 -0.32 -1.10
N PRO A 31 12.19 0.02 0.08
CA PRO A 31 11.55 -0.28 1.37
C PRO A 31 10.17 0.37 1.52
N LEU A 32 10.01 1.62 1.07
CA LEU A 32 8.74 2.33 1.13
C LEU A 32 7.65 1.64 0.30
N ILE A 33 7.98 1.24 -0.93
CA ILE A 33 7.04 0.55 -1.82
C ILE A 33 6.66 -0.81 -1.24
N ARG A 34 7.61 -1.53 -0.65
CA ARG A 34 7.34 -2.81 0.02
C ARG A 34 6.37 -2.66 1.19
N ASP A 35 6.62 -1.68 2.06
CA ASP A 35 5.73 -1.39 3.19
C ASP A 35 4.35 -0.95 2.70
N PHE A 36 4.29 -0.20 1.59
CA PHE A 36 3.03 0.22 0.96
C PHE A 36 2.22 -0.96 0.44
N TYR A 37 2.84 -1.93 -0.24
CA TYR A 37 2.15 -3.15 -0.65
C TYR A 37 1.70 -4.00 0.53
N THR A 38 2.48 -4.03 1.62
CA THR A 38 2.08 -4.73 2.86
C THR A 38 0.85 -4.09 3.47
N PHE A 39 0.82 -2.75 3.51
CA PHE A 39 -0.34 -1.98 3.97
C PHE A 39 -1.57 -2.22 3.09
N LEU A 40 -1.43 -2.24 1.76
CA LEU A 40 -2.53 -2.54 0.84
C LEU A 40 -3.04 -3.97 0.99
N ALA A 41 -2.15 -4.95 1.15
CA ALA A 41 -2.53 -6.35 1.37
C ALA A 41 -3.38 -6.51 2.63
N ALA A 42 -3.08 -5.76 3.71
CA ALA A 42 -3.89 -5.76 4.92
C ALA A 42 -5.29 -5.15 4.71
N LEU A 43 -5.50 -4.31 3.69
CA LEU A 43 -6.81 -3.76 3.32
C LEU A 43 -7.59 -4.67 2.36
N ASP A 44 -6.91 -5.58 1.67
CA ASP A 44 -7.47 -6.53 0.69
C ASP A 44 -7.95 -7.84 1.34
N GLU A 45 -7.68 -8.06 2.63
CA GLU A 45 -8.20 -9.23 3.33
C GLU A 45 -9.74 -9.25 3.31
N GLU A 46 -10.35 -10.45 3.13
CA GLU A 46 -11.80 -10.64 2.96
C GLU A 46 -12.66 -10.05 4.11
N ALA A 47 -12.03 -9.71 5.24
CA ALA A 47 -12.66 -9.10 6.39
C ALA A 47 -12.16 -7.66 6.59
N TYR A 48 -13.08 -6.78 6.97
CA TYR A 48 -12.73 -5.41 7.38
C TYR A 48 -11.65 -5.38 8.49
N THR A 49 -10.55 -4.68 8.22
CA THR A 49 -9.33 -4.61 9.04
C THR A 49 -9.39 -3.43 10.01
N GLY A 50 -9.02 -3.67 11.27
CA GLY A 50 -8.95 -2.62 12.29
C GLY A 50 -7.71 -1.74 12.12
N LEU A 51 -7.74 -0.51 12.66
CA LEU A 51 -6.60 0.40 12.55
C LEU A 51 -5.30 -0.19 13.14
N ALA A 52 -5.39 -1.01 14.18
CA ALA A 52 -4.25 -1.66 14.81
C ALA A 52 -3.64 -2.78 13.94
N ASP A 53 -4.44 -3.36 13.05
CA ASP A 53 -4.03 -4.42 12.15
C ASP A 53 -3.42 -3.85 10.85
N LEU A 54 -3.64 -2.56 10.57
CA LEU A 54 -3.04 -1.81 9.45
C LEU A 54 -1.63 -1.25 9.76
N ASP A 55 -1.16 -1.36 10.99
CA ASP A 55 0.22 -1.00 11.30
C ASP A 55 1.16 -2.02 10.63
N VAL A 56 2.04 -1.53 9.73
CA VAL A 56 3.02 -2.36 9.03
C VAL A 56 4.01 -2.93 10.04
N LYS A 57 3.87 -4.23 10.35
CA LYS A 57 4.79 -4.96 11.21
C LYS A 57 6.11 -5.14 10.48
N ASP A 58 7.23 -4.92 11.18
CA ASP A 58 8.58 -5.00 10.61
C ASP A 58 8.82 -4.05 9.42
N ALA A 59 8.29 -2.82 9.51
CA ALA A 59 8.48 -1.77 8.51
C ALA A 59 9.96 -1.60 8.14
N GLN A 60 10.26 -1.67 6.84
CA GLN A 60 11.60 -1.47 6.31
C GLN A 60 11.86 -0.01 5.93
N SER A 61 10.81 0.77 5.75
CA SER A 61 10.86 2.20 5.50
C SER A 61 10.96 3.01 6.78
N GLU A 62 11.51 4.21 6.67
CA GLU A 62 11.54 5.20 7.77
C GLU A 62 10.20 5.96 7.90
N MET A 63 9.14 5.49 7.23
CA MET A 63 7.86 6.16 7.22
C MET A 63 7.16 6.02 8.60
N PRO A 64 6.80 7.14 9.26
CA PRO A 64 6.22 7.06 10.59
C PRO A 64 4.80 6.47 10.55
N PRO A 65 4.34 5.75 11.60
CA PRO A 65 2.99 5.17 11.66
C PRO A 65 1.86 6.17 11.37
N ARG A 66 2.04 7.44 11.76
CA ARG A 66 1.07 8.50 11.47
C ARG A 66 0.89 8.75 9.97
N ALA A 67 1.95 8.66 9.18
CA ALA A 67 1.88 8.88 7.75
C ALA A 67 1.05 7.80 7.05
N TRP A 68 1.05 6.55 7.56
CA TRP A 68 0.18 5.49 7.08
C TRP A 68 -1.30 5.79 7.35
N ARG A 69 -1.62 6.40 8.49
CA ARG A 69 -2.99 6.85 8.81
C ARG A 69 -3.44 8.01 7.93
N ASP A 70 -2.52 8.93 7.61
CA ASP A 70 -2.79 10.01 6.68
C ASP A 70 -3.02 9.46 5.26
N CYS A 71 -2.23 8.46 4.84
CA CYS A 71 -2.44 7.72 3.60
C CYS A 71 -3.82 7.05 3.55
N LEU A 72 -4.22 6.33 4.60
CA LEU A 72 -5.56 5.72 4.73
C LEU A 72 -6.69 6.76 4.57
N SER A 73 -6.53 7.94 5.18
CA SER A 73 -7.48 9.05 5.07
C SER A 73 -7.59 9.59 3.65
N ILE A 74 -6.47 9.65 2.91
CA ILE A 74 -6.45 10.03 1.50
C ILE A 74 -7.17 8.98 0.65
N LEU A 75 -6.85 7.70 0.81
CA LEU A 75 -7.50 6.60 0.08
C LEU A 75 -9.02 6.57 0.32
N GLN A 76 -9.44 6.81 1.58
CA GLN A 76 -10.86 6.92 1.92
C GLN A 76 -11.54 8.11 1.23
N LYS A 77 -10.88 9.27 1.16
CA LYS A 77 -11.42 10.45 0.45
C LYS A 77 -11.52 10.26 -1.06
N GLN A 78 -10.67 9.41 -1.62
CA GLN A 78 -10.66 9.07 -3.04
C GLN A 78 -11.65 7.95 -3.38
N GLY A 79 -12.34 7.36 -2.40
CA GLY A 79 -13.24 6.23 -2.61
C GLY A 79 -12.53 4.91 -2.90
N ILE A 80 -11.22 4.80 -2.62
CA ILE A 80 -10.45 3.55 -2.82
C ILE A 80 -10.62 2.61 -1.62
N VAL A 81 -10.90 3.16 -0.44
CA VAL A 81 -11.08 2.42 0.80
C VAL A 81 -12.43 2.77 1.41
N GLU A 82 -13.22 1.74 1.68
CA GLU A 82 -14.46 1.88 2.44
C GLU A 82 -14.21 1.86 3.94
N LYS A 83 -14.97 2.68 4.67
CA LYS A 83 -14.94 2.74 6.14
C LYS A 83 -16.26 2.23 6.69
N SER A 84 -16.23 1.08 7.36
CA SER A 84 -17.38 0.56 8.11
C SER A 84 -17.35 1.05 9.57
N ARG A 85 -18.49 1.58 10.03
CA ARG A 85 -18.69 2.02 11.41
C ARG A 85 -19.57 1.01 12.15
N GLY A 86 -18.95 0.19 13.00
CA GLY A 86 -19.62 -0.65 13.99
C GLY A 86 -19.13 -0.35 15.40
N THR A 87 -19.05 -1.37 16.27
CA THR A 87 -18.42 -1.25 17.61
C THR A 87 -16.95 -0.83 17.51
N THR A 88 -16.26 -1.25 16.45
CA THR A 88 -14.90 -0.83 16.09
C THR A 88 -14.93 -0.28 14.67
N THR A 89 -14.16 0.79 14.41
CA THR A 89 -13.98 1.29 13.04
C THR A 89 -13.10 0.32 12.27
N LYS A 90 -13.54 -0.07 11.08
CA LYS A 90 -12.79 -0.98 10.24
C LYS A 90 -12.76 -0.50 8.78
N TYR A 91 -11.76 -0.96 8.03
CA TYR A 91 -11.43 -0.50 6.68
C TYR A 91 -11.28 -1.68 5.73
N ARG A 92 -11.63 -1.51 4.46
CA ARG A 92 -11.37 -2.48 3.38
C ARG A 92 -11.18 -1.75 2.05
N LEU A 93 -10.52 -2.38 1.08
CA LEU A 93 -10.52 -1.88 -0.29
C LEU A 93 -11.95 -1.86 -0.84
N ASP A 94 -12.30 -0.75 -1.49
CA ASP A 94 -13.53 -0.66 -2.24
C ASP A 94 -13.41 -1.53 -3.49
N SER A 95 -14.36 -2.43 -3.68
CA SER A 95 -14.35 -3.48 -4.71
C SER A 95 -15.55 -3.32 -5.64
N GLU A 96 -15.82 -2.07 -6.04
CA GLU A 96 -16.76 -1.73 -7.13
C GLU A 96 -16.31 -2.32 -8.48
#